data_AF-A0A845F038-F1
#
_entry.id   AF-A0A845F038-F1
#
_cell.length_a   1.000
_cell.length_b   1.000
_cell.length_c   1.000
_cell.angle_alpha   90.00
_cell.angle_beta   90.00
_cell.angle_gamma   90.00
#
_symmetry.space_group_name_H-M   'P 1'
#
loop_
_entity.id
_entity.type
_entity.pdbx_description
1 polymer ?
#
loop_
_entity_poly.entity_id
_entity_poly.type
_entity_poly.pdbx_seq_one_letter_code
_entity_poly.pdbx_strand_id
1 'polypeptide(L)' 'MPKLKLEIQEIIVFYESGYSTTQIGEIAGVSSRYIRQLLTDKGVDKRPIGSWKCI' A
#
# COMPACT_ATOMS: atom_id res chain seq x y z
N MET A 1 7.72 14.89 9.98
CA MET A 1 6.81 13.98 9.27
C MET A 1 7.23 13.95 7.81
N PRO A 2 7.53 12.78 7.20
CA PRO A 2 7.78 12.74 5.76
C PRO A 2 6.56 13.30 5.02
N LYS A 3 6.79 14.18 4.05
CA LYS A 3 5.71 14.77 3.24
C LYS A 3 5.23 13.69 2.28
N LEU A 4 4.09 13.08 2.57
CA LEU A 4 3.46 12.16 1.63
C LEU A 4 3.09 12.93 0.35
N LYS A 5 3.30 12.28 -0.79
CA LYS A 5 2.83 12.80 -2.08
C LYS A 5 1.36 12.46 -2.38
N LEU A 6 0.81 11.48 -1.66
CA LEU A 6 -0.56 11.00 -1.78
C LEU A 6 -1.29 11.10 -0.44
N GLU A 7 -2.59 11.32 -0.47
CA GLU A 7 -3.43 11.20 0.71
C GLU A 7 -3.56 9.73 1.14
N ILE A 8 -3.85 9.51 2.44
CA ILE A 8 -3.97 8.15 2.99
C ILE A 8 -5.08 7.36 2.28
N GLN A 9 -6.17 8.02 1.92
CA GLN A 9 -7.29 7.42 1.21
C GLN A 9 -6.89 6.93 -0.19
N GLU A 10 -6.07 7.69 -0.91
CA GLU A 10 -5.56 7.28 -2.23
C GLU A 10 -4.67 6.04 -2.12
N ILE A 11 -3.83 5.95 -1.08
CA ILE A 11 -3.02 4.76 -0.82
C ILE A 11 -3.89 3.51 -0.62
N ILE A 12 -4.99 3.64 0.11
CA ILE A 12 -5.93 2.53 0.33
C ILE A 12 -6.59 2.14 -0.99
N VAL A 13 -7.09 3.11 -1.77
CA VAL A 13 -7.70 2.87 -3.09
C VAL A 13 -6.74 2.17 -4.05
N PHE A 14 -5.47 2.59 -4.12
CA PHE A 14 -4.46 1.90 -4.93
C PHE A 14 -4.24 0.47 -4.45
N TYR A 15 -4.19 0.26 -3.13
CA TYR A 15 -4.06 -1.08 -2.57
C TYR A 15 -5.28 -1.95 -2.87
N GLU A 16 -6.50 -1.45 -2.75
CA GLU A 16 -7.70 -2.23 -3.10
C GLU A 16 -7.78 -2.51 -4.60
N SER A 17 -7.27 -1.60 -5.44
CA SER A 17 -7.19 -1.76 -6.90
C SER A 17 -6.14 -2.77 -7.38
N GLY A 18 -5.38 -3.39 -6.48
CA GLY A 18 -4.41 -4.44 -6.81
C GLY A 18 -2.94 -4.00 -6.82
N TYR A 19 -2.63 -2.71 -6.66
CA TYR A 19 -1.24 -2.25 -6.62
C TYR A 19 -0.48 -2.85 -5.43
N SER A 20 0.79 -3.15 -5.64
CA SER A 20 1.67 -3.63 -4.58
C SER A 20 2.08 -2.51 -3.63
N THR A 21 2.41 -2.86 -2.38
CA THR A 21 2.98 -1.90 -1.41
C THR A 21 4.28 -1.26 -1.91
N THR A 22 5.00 -1.92 -2.81
CA THR A 22 6.22 -1.39 -3.44
C THR A 22 5.88 -0.31 -4.47
N GLN A 23 4.98 -0.61 -5.41
CA GLN A 23 4.50 0.37 -6.40
C GLN A 23 3.88 1.60 -5.72
N ILE A 24 3.05 1.38 -4.71
CA ILE A 24 2.43 2.48 -3.96
C ILE A 24 3.50 3.32 -3.25
N GLY A 25 4.53 2.69 -2.68
CA GLY A 25 5.65 3.40 -2.05
C GLY A 25 6.42 4.29 -3.02
N GLU A 26 6.69 3.78 -4.22
CA GLU A 26 7.35 4.56 -5.29
C GLU A 26 6.53 5.79 -5.69
N ILE A 27 5.21 5.63 -5.86
CA ILE A 27 4.29 6.73 -6.21
C ILE A 27 4.19 7.74 -5.06
N ALA A 28 3.99 7.26 -3.84
CA ALA A 28 3.83 8.10 -2.64
C ALA A 28 5.15 8.73 -2.15
N GLY A 29 6.31 8.28 -2.66
CA GLY A 29 7.63 8.73 -2.25
C GLY A 29 8.07 8.22 -0.87
N VAL A 30 7.59 7.04 -0.45
CA VAL A 30 7.85 6.43 0.86
C VAL A 30 8.23 4.97 0.72
N SER A 31 8.82 4.39 1.77
CA SER A 31 9.18 2.96 1.73
C SER A 31 7.94 2.07 1.71
N SER A 32 8.06 0.90 1.09
CA SER A 32 7.02 -0.15 1.13
C SER A 32 6.71 -0.62 2.55
N ARG A 33 7.70 -0.56 3.46
CA ARG A 33 7.54 -0.80 4.90
C ARG A 33 6.55 0.19 5.52
N TYR A 34 6.70 1.48 5.20
CA TYR A 34 5.80 2.52 5.69
C TYR A 34 4.37 2.29 5.21
N ILE A 35 4.17 1.98 3.92
CA ILE A 35 2.85 1.64 3.37
C ILE A 35 2.23 0.44 4.11
N ARG A 36 3.01 -0.62 4.35
CA ARG A 36 2.52 -1.81 5.08
C ARG A 36 2.08 -1.49 6.51
N GLN A 37 2.83 -0.64 7.20
CA GLN A 37 2.48 -0.18 8.54
C GLN A 37 1.20 0.66 8.49
N LEU A 38 1.14 1.66 7.60
CA LEU A 38 -0.03 2.52 7.40
C LEU A 38 -1.31 1.72 7.11
N LEU A 39 -1.25 0.71 6.23
CA LEU A 39 -2.39 -0.16 5.95
C LEU A 39 -2.83 -0.94 7.19
N THR A 40 -1.87 -1.43 7.99
CA THR A 40 -2.17 -2.14 9.25
C THR A 40 -2.80 -1.20 10.28
N ASP A 41 -2.26 0.00 10.44
CA ASP A 41 -2.76 1.03 11.36
C ASP A 41 -4.18 1.51 10.98
N LYS A 42 -4.51 1.45 9.68
CA LYS A 42 -5.85 1.74 9.16
C LYS A 42 -6.79 0.53 9.14
N GLY A 43 -6.34 -0.64 9.61
CA GLY A 43 -7.16 -1.85 9.67
C GLY A 43 -7.48 -2.45 8.29
N VAL A 44 -6.66 -2.18 7.28
CA VAL A 44 -6.83 -2.77 5.95
C VAL A 44 -6.31 -4.21 5.96
N ASP A 45 -7.19 -5.15 5.63
CA ASP A 45 -6.85 -6.57 5.58
C ASP A 45 -5.78 -6.87 4.53
N LYS A 46 -4.83 -7.73 4.90
CA LYS A 46 -3.73 -8.12 4.03
C LYS A 46 -4.21 -9.18 3.05
N ARG A 47 -3.78 -9.04 1.79
CA ARG A 47 -3.99 -10.08 0.78
C ARG A 47 -3.44 -11.43 1.26
N PRO A 48 -4.12 -12.55 0.95
CA PRO A 48 -3.65 -13.88 1.32
C PRO A 48 -2.26 -14.16 0.73
N ILE A 49 -1.43 -14.82 1.52
CA ILE A 49 -0.09 -15.25 1.10
C ILE A 49 -0.25 -16.32 0.02
N GLY A 50 0.34 -16.10 -1.16
CA GLY A 50 0.35 -17.06 -2.25
C GLY A 50 -0.64 -16.80 -3.41
N SER A 51 -1.47 -15.75 -3.35
CA SER A 51 -2.40 -15.41 -4.46
C SER A 51 -1.77 -14.62 -5.61
N TRP A 52 -0.45 -14.39 -5.58
CA TRP A 52 0.27 -13.55 -6.55
C TRP A 52 0.96 -14.37 -7.63
N LYS A 53 0.19 -15.23 -8.30
CA LYS A 53 0.40 -15.68 -9.69
C LYS A 53 -0.63 -16.76 -9.96
N CYS A 54 -1.81 -16.33 -10.40
CA CYS A 54 -2.67 -17.14 -11.23
C CYS A 54 -3.07 -16.26 -12.41
N ILE A 55 -2.09 -15.96 -13.28
CA ILE A 55 -2.32 -15.51 -14.65
C ILE A 55 -1.41 -16.36 -15.53
#